data_AF-A0A5B8VJQ7-F1
#
_entry.id   AF-A0A5B8VJQ7-F1
#
_cell.length_a   1.000
_cell.length_b   1.000
_cell.length_c   1.000
_cell.angle_alpha   90.00
_cell.angle_beta   90.00
_cell.angle_gamma   90.00
#
_symmetry.space_group_name_H-M   'P 1'
#
loop_
_entity.id
_entity.type
_entity.pdbx_description
1 polymer ?
#
loop_
_entity_poly.entity_id
_entity_poly.type
_entity_poly.pdbx_seq_one_letter_code
_entity_poly.pdbx_strand_id
1 'polypeptide(L)'
;MRAAEIKFILAEAAQKGWNVGTTAEEAYNEGIDLSLAENKVIDDKYKTQSNVKWNGDIKRLYLQKWIALYKDGHEAWAESRRTDVPLMAPAPASPYPGHNRPPFRYPYPASEARLNGANSKPFAANVKDNYWGQQMWWDTRKNVK
;
A
#
# COMPACT_ATOMS: atom_id res chain seq x y z
N MET A 1 -6.55 -10.85 -4.32
CA MET A 1 -7.29 -9.80 -5.06
C MET A 1 -8.78 -9.90 -4.81
N ARG A 2 -9.41 -8.80 -4.39
CA ARG A 2 -10.84 -8.73 -4.00
C ARG A 2 -11.61 -7.72 -4.84
N ALA A 3 -12.93 -7.86 -4.94
CA ALA A 3 -13.77 -6.95 -5.72
C ALA A 3 -13.63 -5.48 -5.27
N ALA A 4 -13.56 -5.23 -3.96
CA ALA A 4 -13.34 -3.89 -3.40
C ALA A 4 -12.02 -3.25 -3.90
N GLU A 5 -10.94 -4.04 -3.95
CA GLU A 5 -9.63 -3.59 -4.43
C GLU A 5 -9.69 -3.16 -5.91
N ILE A 6 -10.38 -3.93 -6.76
CA ILE A 6 -10.59 -3.59 -8.17
C ILE A 6 -11.30 -2.23 -8.28
N LYS A 7 -12.34 -2.01 -7.48
CA LYS A 7 -13.06 -0.73 -7.49
C LYS A 7 -12.20 0.44 -7.04
N PHE A 8 -11.35 0.26 -6.03
CA PHE A 8 -10.37 1.30 -5.66
C PHE A 8 -9.32 1.56 -6.74
N ILE A 9 -8.88 0.53 -7.48
CA ILE A 9 -7.98 0.70 -8.63
C ILE A 9 -8.67 1.50 -9.74
N LEU A 10 -9.93 1.19 -10.05
CA LEU A 10 -10.72 1.94 -11.03
C LEU A 10 -10.95 3.38 -10.58
N ALA A 11 -11.23 3.61 -9.30
CA ALA A 11 -11.38 4.94 -8.74
C ALA A 11 -10.10 5.77 -8.88
N GLU A 12 -8.93 5.18 -8.62
CA GLU A 12 -7.64 5.87 -8.79
C GLU A 12 -7.36 6.16 -10.26
N ALA A 13 -7.64 5.21 -11.15
CA ALA A 13 -7.46 5.39 -12.60
C ALA A 13 -8.38 6.50 -13.14
N ALA A 14 -9.65 6.52 -12.75
CA ALA A 14 -10.59 7.59 -13.10
C ALA A 14 -10.11 8.95 -12.57
N GLN A 15 -9.62 9.01 -11.33
CA GLN A 15 -9.07 10.24 -10.73
C GLN A 15 -7.82 10.74 -11.47
N LYS A 16 -7.05 9.83 -12.08
CA LYS A 16 -5.91 10.14 -12.95
C LYS A 16 -6.32 10.52 -14.38
N GLY A 17 -7.62 10.56 -14.69
CA GLY A 17 -8.15 10.92 -16.00
C GLY A 17 -8.16 9.78 -17.02
N TRP A 18 -8.00 8.53 -16.59
CA TRP A 18 -8.08 7.37 -17.48
C TRP A 18 -9.54 7.02 -17.77
N ASN A 19 -9.85 6.64 -19.01
CA ASN A 19 -11.19 6.20 -19.37
C ASN A 19 -11.41 4.75 -18.90
N VAL A 20 -12.10 4.61 -17.77
CA VAL A 20 -12.38 3.31 -17.13
C VAL A 20 -13.88 2.99 -17.01
N GLY A 21 -14.74 3.77 -17.69
CA GLY A 21 -16.19 3.51 -17.76
C GLY A 21 -16.99 3.83 -16.50
N THR A 22 -16.40 4.51 -15.52
CA THR A 22 -17.05 4.99 -14.28
C THR A 22 -16.33 6.23 -13.75
N THR A 23 -16.98 7.00 -12.89
CA THR A 23 -16.34 8.12 -12.18
C THR A 23 -15.51 7.64 -10.98
N ALA A 24 -14.57 8.47 -10.52
CA ALA A 24 -13.79 8.17 -9.32
C ALA A 24 -14.68 8.02 -8.07
N GLU A 25 -15.72 8.85 -7.95
CA GLU A 25 -16.65 8.82 -6.81
C GLU A 25 -17.49 7.54 -6.78
N GLU A 26 -18.07 7.15 -7.91
CA GLU A 26 -18.89 5.93 -8.02
C GLU A 26 -18.06 4.69 -7.64
N ALA A 27 -16.88 4.54 -8.25
CA ALA A 27 -16.00 3.40 -7.98
C ALA A 27 -15.48 3.40 -6.54
N TYR A 28 -15.16 4.57 -5.97
CA TYR A 28 -14.76 4.70 -4.57
C TYR A 28 -15.85 4.23 -3.62
N ASN A 29 -17.09 4.69 -3.83
CA ASN A 29 -18.23 4.33 -3.00
C ASN A 29 -18.57 2.85 -3.12
N GLU A 30 -18.52 2.28 -4.33
CA GLU A 30 -18.74 0.85 -4.57
C GLU A 30 -17.64 -0.02 -3.93
N GLY A 31 -16.39 0.45 -3.95
CA GLY A 31 -15.28 -0.22 -3.25
C GLY A 31 -15.50 -0.33 -1.75
N ILE A 32 -16.04 0.73 -1.13
CA ILE A 32 -16.44 0.70 0.29
C ILE A 32 -17.57 -0.30 0.52
N ASP A 33 -18.64 -0.25 -0.28
CA ASP A 33 -19.80 -1.15 -0.12
C ASP A 33 -19.39 -2.62 -0.23
N LEU A 34 -18.56 -2.96 -1.21
CA LEU A 34 -18.04 -4.32 -1.39
C LEU A 34 -17.15 -4.76 -0.23
N SER A 35 -16.33 -3.85 0.31
CA SER A 35 -15.50 -4.13 1.49
C SER A 35 -16.36 -4.41 2.73
N LEU A 36 -17.38 -3.58 3.00
CA LEU A 36 -18.29 -3.78 4.13
C LEU A 36 -19.11 -5.06 3.98
N ALA A 37 -19.64 -5.31 2.78
CA ALA A 37 -20.42 -6.51 2.47
C ALA A 37 -19.61 -7.80 2.66
N GLU A 38 -18.36 -7.85 2.17
CA GLU A 38 -17.47 -9.00 2.34
C GLU A 38 -17.24 -9.33 3.82
N ASN A 39 -17.23 -8.31 4.68
CA ASN A 39 -16.99 -8.44 6.11
C ASN A 39 -18.27 -8.46 6.94
N LYS A 40 -19.45 -8.54 6.29
CA LYS A 40 -20.77 -8.58 6.93
C LYS A 40 -21.01 -7.39 7.87
N VAL A 41 -20.43 -6.24 7.53
CA VAL A 41 -20.65 -4.97 8.26
C VAL A 41 -21.83 -4.24 7.62
N ILE A 42 -22.81 -3.87 8.44
CA ILE A 42 -23.99 -3.10 8.01
C ILE A 42 -23.90 -1.72 8.64
N ASP A 43 -23.50 -0.72 7.85
CA ASP A 43 -23.44 0.69 8.26
C ASP A 43 -23.71 1.60 7.06
N ASP A 44 -24.98 1.92 6.83
CA ASP A 44 -25.43 2.79 5.74
C ASP A 44 -24.92 4.23 5.88
N LYS A 45 -24.43 4.61 7.07
CA LYS A 45 -23.91 5.95 7.35
C LYS A 45 -22.40 6.03 7.15
N TYR A 46 -21.69 4.91 7.00
CA TYR A 46 -20.23 4.89 6.93
C TYR A 46 -19.68 5.83 5.85
N LYS A 47 -20.21 5.74 4.62
CA LYS A 47 -19.81 6.61 3.49
C LYS A 47 -20.18 8.09 3.66
N THR A 48 -21.03 8.43 4.62
CA THR A 48 -21.45 9.82 4.88
C THR A 48 -20.59 10.53 5.93
N GLN A 49 -19.77 9.78 6.68
CA GLN A 49 -18.88 10.35 7.69
C GLN A 49 -17.88 11.31 7.04
N SER A 50 -17.58 12.44 7.67
CA SER A 50 -16.80 13.53 7.06
C SER A 50 -15.39 13.11 6.60
N ASN A 51 -14.80 12.15 7.29
CA ASN A 51 -13.49 11.54 7.00
C ASN A 51 -13.56 10.39 5.97
N VAL A 52 -14.75 9.91 5.61
CA VAL A 52 -14.97 8.82 4.65
C VAL A 52 -15.61 9.31 3.37
N LYS A 53 -16.54 10.26 3.41
CA LYS A 53 -17.24 10.79 2.25
C LYS A 53 -16.27 11.21 1.15
N TRP A 54 -16.52 10.81 -0.08
CA TRP A 54 -15.69 11.25 -1.20
C TRP A 54 -15.64 12.78 -1.29
N ASN A 55 -14.44 13.32 -1.54
CA ASN A 55 -14.21 14.75 -1.70
C ASN A 55 -13.16 15.08 -2.76
N GLY A 56 -12.76 14.10 -3.58
CA GLY A 56 -11.66 14.27 -4.54
C GLY A 56 -10.24 14.10 -3.98
N ASP A 57 -10.07 13.93 -2.67
CA ASP A 57 -8.74 13.70 -2.08
C ASP A 57 -8.28 12.26 -2.32
N ILE A 58 -7.23 12.10 -3.13
CA ILE A 58 -6.65 10.80 -3.43
C ILE A 58 -6.14 10.06 -2.19
N LYS A 59 -5.70 10.78 -1.14
CA LYS A 59 -5.27 10.14 0.11
C LYS A 59 -6.41 9.42 0.81
N ARG A 60 -7.65 9.89 0.65
CA ARG A 60 -8.85 9.26 1.17
C ARG A 60 -9.12 7.93 0.48
N LEU A 61 -8.98 7.91 -0.84
CA LEU A 61 -9.03 6.69 -1.64
C LEU A 61 -7.99 5.68 -1.17
N TYR A 62 -6.73 6.09 -1.07
CA TYR A 62 -5.64 5.21 -0.64
C TYR A 62 -5.89 4.65 0.77
N LEU A 63 -6.43 5.46 1.68
CA LEU A 63 -6.72 5.02 3.03
C LEU A 63 -7.83 3.96 3.05
N GLN A 64 -8.92 4.18 2.32
CA GLN A 64 -10.01 3.20 2.23
C GLN A 64 -9.56 1.90 1.53
N LYS A 65 -8.73 2.01 0.49
CA LYS A 65 -8.09 0.84 -0.13
C LYS A 65 -7.26 0.07 0.89
N TRP A 66 -6.39 0.75 1.65
CA TRP A 66 -5.57 0.12 2.67
C TRP A 66 -6.40 -0.58 3.76
N ILE A 67 -7.51 0.03 4.22
CA ILE A 67 -8.44 -0.59 5.17
C ILE A 67 -9.07 -1.87 4.58
N ALA A 68 -9.52 -1.82 3.33
CA ALA A 68 -10.11 -2.99 2.65
C ALA A 68 -9.12 -4.15 2.47
N LEU A 69 -7.81 -3.87 2.53
CA LEU A 69 -6.74 -4.86 2.41
C LEU A 69 -6.34 -5.52 3.74
N TYR A 70 -7.07 -5.32 4.85
CA TYR A 70 -6.64 -5.86 6.16
C TYR A 70 -6.45 -7.39 6.21
N LYS A 71 -7.12 -8.14 5.32
CA LYS A 71 -6.98 -9.60 5.15
C LYS A 71 -5.90 -10.00 4.12
N ASP A 72 -5.18 -9.03 3.56
CA ASP A 72 -4.09 -9.20 2.59
C ASP A 72 -2.93 -8.25 2.94
N GLY A 73 -2.18 -8.63 3.98
CA GLY A 73 -1.12 -7.78 4.53
C GLY A 73 0.02 -7.49 3.56
N HIS A 74 0.28 -8.36 2.59
CA HIS A 74 1.33 -8.14 1.58
C HIS A 74 0.91 -7.02 0.63
N GLU A 75 -0.34 -7.04 0.17
CA GLU A 75 -0.88 -5.97 -0.67
C GLU A 75 -1.02 -4.66 0.11
N ALA A 76 -1.47 -4.71 1.37
CA ALA A 76 -1.50 -3.52 2.24
C ALA A 76 -0.10 -2.90 2.46
N TRP A 77 0.93 -3.75 2.59
CA TRP A 77 2.32 -3.30 2.70
C TRP A 77 2.85 -2.75 1.37
N ALA A 78 2.49 -3.34 0.22
CA ALA A 78 2.82 -2.79 -1.09
C ALA A 78 2.14 -1.42 -1.32
N GLU A 79 0.85 -1.30 -1.05
CA GLU A 79 0.08 -0.07 -1.22
C GLU A 79 0.60 1.07 -0.35
N SER A 80 0.91 0.81 0.93
CA SER A 80 1.50 1.83 1.80
C SER A 80 2.88 2.28 1.34
N ARG A 81 3.70 1.37 0.78
CA ARG A 81 4.99 1.73 0.16
C ARG A 81 4.83 2.48 -1.17
N ARG A 82 3.71 2.33 -1.87
CA ARG A 82 3.43 3.05 -3.13
C ARG A 82 2.86 4.44 -2.87
N THR A 83 2.01 4.57 -1.87
CA THR A 83 1.18 5.76 -1.64
C THR A 83 1.63 6.63 -0.47
N ASP A 84 2.41 6.05 0.46
CA ASP A 84 2.70 6.62 1.78
C ASP A 84 1.46 6.82 2.66
N VAL A 85 0.38 6.08 2.38
CA VAL A 85 -0.90 6.13 3.10
C VAL A 85 -1.28 4.72 3.61
N PRO A 86 -1.66 4.57 4.90
CA PRO A 86 -1.52 5.57 5.96
C PRO A 86 -0.05 5.91 6.20
N LEU A 87 0.17 7.11 6.74
CA LEU A 87 1.50 7.54 7.15
C LEU A 87 1.94 6.73 8.36
N MET A 88 2.79 5.73 8.14
CA MET A 88 3.29 4.85 9.20
C MET A 88 4.69 5.24 9.62
N ALA A 89 4.89 5.49 10.91
CA ALA A 89 6.23 5.59 11.50
C ALA A 89 6.86 4.18 11.63
N PRO A 90 8.18 4.09 11.86
CA PRO A 90 8.79 2.84 12.32
C PRO A 90 8.13 2.36 13.62
N ALA A 91 8.25 1.06 13.91
CA ALA A 91 7.75 0.52 15.17
C ALA A 91 8.36 1.30 16.36
N PRO A 92 7.56 1.76 17.35
CA PRO A 92 8.04 2.61 18.44
C PRO A 92 9.22 2.03 19.25
N ALA A 93 9.35 0.70 19.29
CA ALA A 93 10.41 -0.01 19.98
C ALA A 93 11.42 -0.68 19.02
N SER A 94 11.54 -0.18 17.78
CA SER A 94 12.53 -0.68 16.83
C SER A 94 13.95 -0.49 17.37
N PRO A 95 14.77 -1.55 17.47
CA PRO A 95 16.19 -1.41 17.81
C PRO A 95 17.01 -0.88 16.62
N TYR A 96 16.41 -0.72 15.44
CA TYR A 96 17.03 -0.18 14.24
C TYR A 96 16.71 1.33 14.12
N PRO A 97 17.68 2.22 14.39
CA PRO A 97 17.48 3.66 14.33
C PRO A 97 17.62 4.20 12.90
N GLY A 98 17.19 5.45 12.69
CA GLY A 98 17.46 6.18 11.45
C GLY A 98 16.38 6.08 10.38
N HIS A 99 15.32 5.29 10.62
CA HIS A 99 14.20 5.13 9.70
C HIS A 99 13.04 6.08 9.99
N ASN A 100 12.21 6.35 8.99
CA ASN A 100 10.99 7.13 9.13
C ASN A 100 9.74 6.44 8.55
N ARG A 101 9.89 5.27 7.94
CA ARG A 101 8.80 4.39 7.46
C ARG A 101 9.11 2.94 7.82
N PRO A 102 8.13 2.02 7.81
CA PRO A 102 8.40 0.58 7.91
C PRO A 102 9.37 0.06 6.84
N PRO A 103 9.94 -1.15 7.00
CA PRO A 103 10.88 -1.74 6.05
C PRO A 103 10.39 -1.72 4.60
N PHE A 104 11.32 -1.53 3.66
CA PHE A 104 11.02 -1.42 2.23
C PHE A 104 10.84 -2.78 1.55
N ARG A 105 11.53 -3.82 2.01
CA ARG A 105 11.51 -5.17 1.41
C ARG A 105 12.12 -6.20 2.34
N TYR A 106 11.87 -7.48 2.06
CA TYR A 106 12.60 -8.57 2.70
C TYR A 106 14.05 -8.65 2.20
N PRO A 107 14.97 -9.14 3.04
CA PRO A 107 16.34 -9.44 2.63
C PRO A 107 16.38 -10.58 1.60
N TYR A 108 17.45 -10.63 0.82
CA TYR A 108 17.74 -11.83 0.04
C TYR A 108 18.03 -13.01 1.00
N PRO A 109 17.57 -14.23 0.69
CA PRO A 109 17.90 -15.40 1.50
C PRO A 109 19.40 -15.64 1.57
N ALA A 110 19.92 -16.04 2.73
CA ALA A 110 21.34 -16.35 2.91
C ALA A 110 21.83 -17.47 1.96
N SER A 111 20.94 -18.37 1.54
CA SER A 111 21.25 -19.41 0.56
C SER A 111 21.65 -18.85 -0.81
N GLU A 112 21.15 -17.68 -1.22
CA GLU A 112 21.53 -17.06 -2.49
C GLU A 112 23.01 -16.64 -2.52
N ALA A 113 23.60 -16.31 -1.37
CA ALA A 113 25.01 -16.03 -1.27
C ALA A 113 25.87 -17.29 -1.48
N ARG A 114 25.39 -18.45 -1.02
CA ARG A 114 26.10 -19.74 -1.10
C ARG A 114 25.91 -20.44 -2.43
N LEU A 115 24.68 -20.47 -2.94
CA LEU A 115 24.29 -21.26 -4.11
C LEU A 115 24.34 -20.45 -5.41
N ASN A 116 24.28 -19.12 -5.33
CA ASN A 116 24.13 -18.23 -6.48
C ASN A 116 24.93 -16.91 -6.33
N GLY A 117 26.05 -16.96 -5.59
CA GLY A 117 26.76 -15.78 -5.13
C GLY A 117 27.24 -14.85 -6.23
N ALA A 118 27.67 -15.38 -7.38
CA ALA A 118 28.11 -14.58 -8.52
C ALA A 118 27.00 -13.66 -9.05
N ASN A 119 25.75 -14.12 -9.05
CA ASN A 119 24.60 -13.38 -9.55
C ASN A 119 23.96 -12.50 -8.47
N SER A 120 23.93 -12.94 -7.21
CA SER A 120 23.28 -12.19 -6.13
C SER A 120 24.14 -11.02 -5.61
N LYS A 121 25.46 -11.16 -5.61
CA LYS A 121 26.40 -10.18 -5.03
C LYS A 121 26.25 -8.76 -5.59
N PRO A 122 26.13 -8.51 -6.92
CA PRO A 122 25.97 -7.16 -7.44
C PRO A 122 24.73 -6.43 -6.91
N PHE A 123 23.62 -7.17 -6.69
CA PHE A 123 22.36 -6.60 -6.20
C PHE A 123 22.34 -6.47 -4.67
N ALA A 124 22.91 -7.45 -3.97
CA ALA A 124 23.06 -7.40 -2.51
C ALA A 124 23.95 -6.23 -2.08
N ALA A 125 24.98 -5.87 -2.86
CA ALA A 125 25.86 -4.74 -2.56
C ALA A 125 25.14 -3.37 -2.54
N ASN A 126 23.97 -3.26 -3.19
CA ASN A 126 23.13 -2.07 -3.18
C ASN A 126 22.30 -1.94 -1.89
N VAL A 127 22.07 -3.06 -1.18
CA VAL A 127 21.35 -3.07 0.10
C VAL A 127 22.34 -2.73 1.22
N LYS A 128 22.22 -1.53 1.80
CA LYS A 128 23.08 -1.10 2.92
C LYS A 128 22.57 -1.56 4.27
N ASP A 129 21.26 -1.49 4.45
CA ASP A 129 20.57 -2.03 5.62
C ASP A 129 19.84 -3.32 5.22
N ASN A 130 20.29 -4.46 5.74
CA ASN A 130 19.69 -5.75 5.42
C ASN A 130 18.35 -5.99 6.13
N TYR A 131 18.05 -5.26 7.21
CA TYR A 131 16.79 -5.38 7.94
C TYR A 131 15.71 -4.47 7.38
N TRP A 132 16.07 -3.23 7.00
CA TRP A 132 15.12 -2.30 6.39
C TRP A 132 15.02 -2.44 4.86
N GLY A 133 16.11 -2.90 4.24
CA GLY A 133 16.22 -3.03 2.79
C GLY A 133 16.49 -1.71 2.08
N GLN A 134 16.17 -1.69 0.80
CA GLN A 134 16.20 -0.51 -0.06
C GLN A 134 14.84 -0.36 -0.74
N GLN A 135 14.48 0.85 -1.14
CA GLN A 135 13.24 1.11 -1.88
C GLN A 135 13.14 0.18 -3.10
N MET A 136 11.93 -0.34 -3.33
CA MET A 136 11.64 -1.11 -4.54
C MET A 136 11.63 -0.18 -5.75
N TRP A 137 11.92 -0.71 -6.96
CA TRP A 137 11.95 0.11 -8.18
C TRP A 137 10.66 0.93 -8.42
N TRP A 138 9.51 0.41 -8.03
CA TRP A 138 8.21 1.10 -8.17
C TRP A 138 7.89 2.07 -7.02
N ASP A 139 8.66 2.03 -5.92
CA ASP A 139 8.49 2.92 -4.77
C ASP A 139 9.16 4.25 -5.08
N THR A 140 8.36 5.23 -5.49
CA THR A 140 8.82 6.56 -5.91
C THR A 140 8.76 7.61 -4.80
N ARG A 141 8.50 7.20 -3.55
CA ARG A 141 8.41 8.12 -2.41
C ARG A 141 9.75 8.81 -2.19
N LYS A 142 9.68 10.10 -1.85
CA LYS A 142 10.85 10.94 -1.59
C LYS A 142 11.08 11.08 -0.08
N ASN A 143 12.34 11.23 0.32
CA ASN A 143 12.73 11.45 1.72
C ASN A 143 12.32 10.32 2.69
N VAL A 144 12.14 9.09 2.18
CA VAL A 144 11.93 7.90 3.01
C VAL A 144 13.28 7.25 3.32
N LYS A 145 13.41 6.74 4.53
CA LYS A 145 14.60 6.04 5.01
C LYS A 145 14.22 4.97 6.01
#